data_AF-A0A8R1TKK7-F1
#
_entry.id   AF-A0A8R1TKK7-F1
#
_cell.length_a   1.000
_cell.length_b   1.000
_cell.length_c   1.000
_cell.angle_alpha   90.00
_cell.angle_beta   90.00
_cell.angle_gamma   90.00
#
_symmetry.space_group_name_H-M   'P 1'
#
loop_
_entity.id
_entity.type
_entity.pdbx_description
1 polymer ?
#
loop_
_entity_poly.entity_id
_entity_poly.type
_entity_poly.pdbx_seq_one_letter_code
_entity_poly.pdbx_strand_id
1 'polypeptide(L)'
;MLNNCVTNTCQPQCRNAVLNLYQNRLGRSLLRTDISCIPGRYELELCNLIPNKLPVYCNLAKLACEADLMCSSRYGIFASECESEATHGDCSSRCRELLNDTLKTQQGAALIDCTCTDKDDKLCQHLKDVILKSCMTNSKTLTPPTENNSIFKNTEIERNTIMHEDEDRDGGQVAVTSQFLIITLLCTLLFFRWSISLF
;
A
#
# COMPACT_ATOMS: atom_id res chain seq x y z
N MET A 1 24.52 -6.84 -8.60
CA MET A 1 23.25 -7.62 -8.61
C MET A 1 22.55 -7.57 -9.96
N LEU A 2 22.41 -6.41 -10.61
CA LEU A 2 21.72 -6.30 -11.91
C LEU A 2 22.53 -6.75 -13.14
N ASN A 3 23.74 -7.28 -12.97
CA ASN A 3 24.50 -7.90 -14.08
C ASN A 3 23.74 -9.07 -14.73
N ASN A 4 22.81 -9.69 -14.00
CA ASN A 4 21.92 -10.73 -14.52
C ASN A 4 20.85 -10.19 -15.50
N CYS A 5 20.72 -8.86 -15.62
CA CYS A 5 19.79 -8.15 -16.50
C CYS A 5 20.45 -7.63 -17.79
N VAL A 6 21.51 -8.25 -18.27
CA VAL A 6 22.26 -7.81 -19.48
C VAL A 6 22.04 -8.77 -20.66
N THR A 7 21.07 -9.67 -20.57
CA THR A 7 20.84 -10.72 -21.57
C THR A 7 19.79 -10.36 -22.61
N ASN A 8 18.97 -9.35 -22.35
CA ASN A 8 17.84 -8.93 -23.19
C ASN A 8 16.75 -10.01 -23.37
N THR A 9 16.68 -11.00 -22.47
CA THR A 9 15.74 -12.13 -22.60
C THR A 9 14.73 -12.26 -21.46
N CYS A 10 14.63 -11.24 -20.59
CA CYS A 10 13.74 -11.22 -19.42
C CYS A 10 13.90 -12.46 -18.57
N GLN A 11 15.14 -12.75 -18.19
CA GLN A 11 15.43 -13.98 -17.49
C GLN A 11 14.91 -13.93 -16.04
N PRO A 12 14.45 -15.06 -15.47
CA PRO A 12 13.97 -15.11 -14.09
C PRO A 12 14.98 -14.55 -13.07
N GLN A 13 16.28 -14.77 -13.29
CA GLN A 13 17.35 -14.23 -12.45
C GLN A 13 17.40 -12.70 -12.44
N CYS A 14 17.10 -12.03 -13.56
CA CYS A 14 17.02 -10.58 -13.61
C CYS A 14 15.82 -10.11 -12.79
N ARG A 15 14.64 -10.73 -13.01
CA ARG A 15 13.41 -10.44 -12.25
C ARG A 15 13.67 -10.55 -10.75
N ASN A 16 14.21 -11.67 -10.28
CA ASN A 16 14.53 -11.89 -8.87
C ASN A 16 15.55 -10.89 -8.33
N ALA A 17 16.57 -10.51 -9.12
CA ALA A 17 17.53 -9.48 -8.72
C ALA A 17 16.86 -8.11 -8.51
N VAL A 18 15.90 -7.73 -9.35
CA VAL A 18 15.14 -6.48 -9.19
C VAL A 18 14.22 -6.55 -7.98
N LEU A 19 13.49 -7.64 -7.79
CA LEU A 19 12.62 -7.83 -6.63
C LEU A 19 13.43 -7.73 -5.33
N ASN A 20 14.61 -8.34 -5.27
CA ASN A 20 15.53 -8.23 -4.12
C ASN A 20 16.07 -6.81 -3.95
N LEU A 21 16.40 -6.12 -5.04
CA LEU A 21 16.83 -4.72 -4.98
C LEU A 21 15.73 -3.83 -4.41
N TYR A 22 14.47 -4.12 -4.73
CA TYR A 22 13.30 -3.40 -4.23
C TYR A 22 13.07 -3.58 -2.71
N GLN A 23 13.54 -4.68 -2.12
CA GLN A 23 13.49 -4.85 -0.67
C GLN A 23 14.49 -3.92 0.05
N ASN A 24 15.53 -3.46 -0.64
CA ASN A 24 16.52 -2.55 -0.08
C ASN A 24 16.11 -1.07 -0.25
N ARG A 25 16.21 -0.26 0.82
CA ARG A 25 15.86 1.19 0.77
C ARG A 25 16.62 1.96 -0.31
N LEU A 26 17.93 1.71 -0.48
CA LEU A 26 18.74 2.36 -1.52
C LEU A 26 18.36 1.85 -2.91
N GLY A 27 18.10 0.55 -3.03
CA GLY A 27 17.66 -0.05 -4.28
C GLY A 27 16.33 0.50 -4.80
N ARG A 28 15.37 0.74 -3.89
CA ARG A 28 14.12 1.43 -4.24
C ARG A 28 14.34 2.86 -4.74
N SER A 29 15.26 3.59 -4.11
CA SER A 29 15.59 4.95 -4.56
C SER A 29 16.18 4.89 -5.96
N LEU A 30 17.17 4.03 -6.20
CA LEU A 30 17.80 3.84 -7.50
C LEU A 30 16.78 3.52 -8.60
N LEU A 31 15.90 2.55 -8.36
CA LEU A 31 14.87 2.15 -9.34
C LEU A 31 13.82 3.24 -9.62
N ARG A 32 13.63 4.19 -8.70
CA ARG A 32 12.65 5.28 -8.84
C ARG A 32 13.26 6.57 -9.41
N THR A 33 14.53 6.87 -9.11
CA THR A 33 15.12 8.19 -9.39
C THR A 33 16.18 8.18 -10.49
N ASP A 34 17.00 7.14 -10.61
CA ASP A 34 18.09 7.12 -11.59
C ASP A 34 18.40 5.68 -12.05
N ILE A 35 17.68 5.26 -13.08
CA ILE A 35 17.92 4.00 -13.78
C ILE A 35 18.91 4.16 -14.96
N SER A 36 19.31 5.39 -15.28
CA SER A 36 20.10 5.69 -16.48
C SER A 36 21.48 5.07 -16.42
N CYS A 37 22.05 5.02 -15.22
CA CYS A 37 23.39 4.52 -14.94
C CYS A 37 23.43 3.01 -14.65
N ILE A 38 22.29 2.33 -14.62
CA ILE A 38 22.21 0.94 -14.19
C ILE A 38 22.52 -0.01 -15.35
N PRO A 39 23.53 -0.91 -15.22
CA PRO A 39 23.72 -2.01 -16.16
C PRO A 39 22.45 -2.85 -16.25
N GLY A 40 21.96 -3.05 -17.47
CA GLY A 40 20.71 -3.79 -17.70
C GLY A 40 19.45 -2.93 -17.75
N ARG A 41 19.55 -1.59 -17.76
CA ARG A 41 18.40 -0.68 -17.92
C ARG A 41 17.46 -1.08 -19.06
N TYR A 42 18.02 -1.51 -20.19
CA TYR A 42 17.25 -1.89 -21.37
C TYR A 42 16.43 -3.14 -21.10
N GLU A 43 16.99 -4.14 -20.41
CA GLU A 43 16.23 -5.31 -19.99
C GLU A 43 15.17 -4.93 -18.94
N LEU A 44 15.47 -4.02 -18.01
CA LEU A 44 14.47 -3.54 -17.05
C LEU A 44 13.27 -2.89 -17.74
N GLU A 45 13.51 -2.08 -18.77
CA GLU A 45 12.47 -1.48 -19.60
C GLU A 45 11.72 -2.54 -20.41
N LEU A 46 12.45 -3.40 -21.13
CA LEU A 46 11.89 -4.45 -21.98
C LEU A 46 11.00 -5.42 -21.20
N CYS A 47 11.37 -5.70 -19.95
CA CYS A 47 10.74 -6.70 -19.11
C CYS A 47 9.76 -6.10 -18.09
N ASN A 48 9.45 -4.80 -18.19
CA ASN A 48 8.52 -4.10 -17.31
C ASN A 48 8.87 -4.21 -15.81
N LEU A 49 10.17 -4.15 -15.50
CA LEU A 49 10.71 -4.23 -14.14
C LEU A 49 10.95 -2.84 -13.53
N ILE A 50 10.41 -1.79 -14.15
CA ILE A 50 10.51 -0.40 -13.69
C ILE A 50 9.19 0.00 -13.01
N PRO A 51 9.21 0.41 -11.73
CA PRO A 51 7.99 0.71 -10.97
C PRO A 51 7.09 1.80 -11.58
N ASN A 52 7.68 2.73 -12.33
CA ASN A 52 6.99 3.92 -12.86
C ASN A 52 6.63 3.79 -14.35
N LYS A 53 6.86 2.64 -14.99
CA LYS A 53 6.46 2.41 -16.38
C LYS A 53 5.30 1.41 -16.46
N LEU A 54 4.34 1.72 -17.33
CA LEU A 54 3.22 0.84 -17.63
C LEU A 54 3.58 -0.11 -18.78
N PRO A 55 3.11 -1.37 -18.74
CA PRO A 55 2.34 -2.00 -17.66
C PRO A 55 3.25 -2.39 -16.48
N VAL A 56 2.76 -2.24 -15.24
CA VAL A 56 3.53 -2.65 -14.04
C VAL A 56 3.30 -4.14 -13.76
N TYR A 57 4.36 -4.83 -13.40
CA TYR A 57 4.30 -6.24 -13.02
C TYR A 57 3.64 -6.44 -11.64
N CYS A 58 2.72 -7.40 -11.46
CA CYS A 58 1.97 -7.52 -10.19
C CYS A 58 2.85 -7.75 -8.97
N ASN A 59 3.89 -8.60 -9.04
CA ASN A 59 4.80 -8.77 -7.90
C ASN A 59 5.58 -7.48 -7.61
N LEU A 60 5.92 -6.70 -8.65
CA LEU A 60 6.60 -5.42 -8.46
C LEU A 60 5.65 -4.39 -7.84
N ALA A 61 4.39 -4.33 -8.27
CA ALA A 61 3.36 -3.49 -7.65
C ALA A 61 3.12 -3.86 -6.18
N LYS A 62 3.06 -5.17 -5.86
CA LYS A 62 2.95 -5.65 -4.48
C LYS A 62 4.15 -5.24 -3.64
N LEU A 63 5.38 -5.45 -4.12
CA LEU A 63 6.58 -4.99 -3.42
C LEU A 63 6.60 -3.46 -3.27
N ALA A 64 6.12 -2.73 -4.28
CA ALA A 64 5.96 -1.28 -4.23
C ALA A 64 5.02 -0.84 -3.12
N CYS A 65 3.90 -1.54 -2.97
CA CYS A 65 2.96 -1.34 -1.88
C CYS A 65 3.58 -1.66 -0.51
N GLU A 66 4.20 -2.83 -0.36
CA GLU A 66 4.82 -3.26 0.90
C GLU A 66 5.95 -2.34 1.37
N ALA A 67 6.63 -1.68 0.43
CA ALA A 67 7.69 -0.72 0.69
C ALA A 67 7.20 0.68 1.12
N ASP A 68 5.94 1.01 0.86
CA ASP A 68 5.32 2.27 1.25
C ASP A 68 4.55 2.10 2.55
N LEU A 69 4.77 2.96 3.53
CA LEU A 69 4.18 2.80 4.88
C LEU A 69 2.66 2.79 4.84
N MET A 70 2.05 3.66 4.02
CA MET A 70 0.59 3.75 3.93
C MET A 70 0.03 2.52 3.23
N CYS A 71 0.55 2.16 2.06
CA CYS A 71 0.07 1.00 1.30
C CYS A 71 0.30 -0.31 2.07
N SER A 72 1.48 -0.49 2.64
CA SER A 72 1.83 -1.67 3.45
C SER A 72 0.88 -1.87 4.63
N SER A 73 0.51 -0.78 5.32
CA SER A 73 -0.45 -0.86 6.44
C SER A 73 -1.84 -1.33 5.99
N ARG A 74 -2.36 -0.79 4.88
CA ARG A 74 -3.70 -1.12 4.35
C ARG A 74 -3.73 -2.51 3.74
N TYR A 75 -2.71 -2.84 2.94
CA TYR A 75 -2.56 -4.15 2.33
C TYR A 75 -2.38 -5.24 3.38
N GLY A 76 -1.62 -4.97 4.46
CA GLY A 76 -1.45 -5.92 5.57
C GLY A 76 -2.76 -6.29 6.25
N ILE A 77 -3.64 -5.31 6.49
CA ILE A 77 -4.98 -5.55 7.05
C ILE A 77 -5.81 -6.39 6.06
N PHE A 78 -5.88 -5.98 4.79
CA PHE A 78 -6.57 -6.74 3.75
C PHE A 78 -6.06 -8.20 3.66
N ALA A 79 -4.75 -8.41 3.59
CA ALA A 79 -4.18 -9.75 3.48
C ALA A 79 -4.51 -10.60 4.71
N SER A 80 -4.40 -10.04 5.91
CA SER A 80 -4.66 -10.78 7.15
C SER A 80 -6.11 -11.23 7.31
N GLU A 81 -7.07 -10.45 6.83
CA GLU A 81 -8.50 -10.73 7.01
C GLU A 81 -9.14 -11.42 5.81
N CYS A 82 -8.65 -11.13 4.60
CA CYS A 82 -9.39 -11.40 3.36
C CYS A 82 -8.68 -12.32 2.38
N GLU A 83 -7.38 -12.57 2.54
CA GLU A 83 -6.64 -13.41 1.58
C GLU A 83 -7.18 -14.84 1.56
N SER A 84 -7.61 -15.37 2.72
CA SER A 84 -8.25 -16.69 2.80
C SER A 84 -9.59 -16.70 2.04
N GLU A 85 -10.48 -15.73 2.25
CA GLU A 85 -11.75 -15.63 1.50
C GLU A 85 -11.49 -15.52 0.00
N ALA A 86 -10.60 -14.61 -0.40
CA ALA A 86 -10.27 -14.34 -1.79
C ALA A 86 -9.64 -15.56 -2.49
N THR A 87 -8.89 -16.39 -1.75
CA THR A 87 -8.32 -17.65 -2.26
C THR A 87 -9.40 -18.66 -2.67
N HIS A 88 -10.57 -18.63 -2.01
CA HIS A 88 -11.70 -19.50 -2.34
C HIS A 88 -12.62 -18.90 -3.41
N GLY A 89 -12.28 -17.73 -3.96
CA GLY A 89 -13.12 -17.03 -4.95
C GLY A 89 -14.22 -16.16 -4.31
N ASP A 90 -14.28 -16.12 -2.98
CA ASP A 90 -15.23 -15.29 -2.24
C ASP A 90 -14.60 -13.95 -1.88
N CYS A 91 -15.43 -12.91 -1.76
CA CYS A 91 -14.97 -11.66 -1.17
C CYS A 91 -16.15 -10.98 -0.49
N SER A 92 -16.08 -10.81 0.83
CA SER A 92 -17.09 -10.06 1.58
C SER A 92 -17.09 -8.56 1.23
N SER A 93 -18.14 -7.82 1.61
CA SER A 93 -18.17 -6.35 1.45
C SER A 93 -17.03 -5.68 2.20
N ARG A 94 -16.74 -6.14 3.42
CA ARG A 94 -15.60 -5.70 4.23
C ARG A 94 -14.29 -5.89 3.47
N CYS A 95 -14.08 -7.04 2.85
CA CYS A 95 -12.86 -7.30 2.11
C CYS A 95 -12.71 -6.44 0.85
N ARG A 96 -13.82 -6.12 0.18
CA ARG A 96 -13.81 -5.14 -0.91
C ARG A 96 -13.44 -3.74 -0.43
N GLU A 97 -13.94 -3.32 0.73
CA GLU A 97 -13.60 -2.02 1.31
C GLU A 97 -12.13 -1.94 1.71
N LEU A 98 -11.61 -2.96 2.39
CA LEU A 98 -10.19 -3.04 2.77
C LEU A 98 -9.26 -3.06 1.56
N LEU A 99 -9.61 -3.79 0.51
CA LEU A 99 -8.88 -3.75 -0.75
C LEU A 99 -8.96 -2.36 -1.37
N ASN A 100 -10.14 -1.75 -1.44
CA ASN A 100 -10.32 -0.41 -1.99
C ASN A 100 -9.49 0.63 -1.24
N ASP A 101 -9.40 0.55 0.09
CA ASP A 101 -8.54 1.41 0.89
C ASP A 101 -7.05 1.22 0.58
N THR A 102 -6.63 0.01 0.24
CA THR A 102 -5.29 -0.25 -0.28
C THR A 102 -5.09 0.39 -1.66
N LEU A 103 -6.05 0.21 -2.58
CA LEU A 103 -5.98 0.71 -3.96
C LEU A 103 -6.01 2.24 -4.04
N LYS A 104 -6.58 2.93 -3.05
CA LYS A 104 -6.55 4.40 -2.94
C LYS A 104 -5.17 4.97 -2.61
N THR A 105 -4.23 4.14 -2.15
CA THR A 105 -2.87 4.60 -1.85
C THR A 105 -2.06 4.78 -3.15
N GLN A 106 -1.03 5.62 -3.10
CA GLN A 106 -0.22 5.94 -4.28
C GLN A 106 0.41 4.69 -4.93
N GLN A 107 0.94 3.77 -4.12
CA GLN A 107 1.55 2.54 -4.63
C GLN A 107 0.51 1.42 -4.88
N GLY A 108 -0.60 1.42 -4.13
CA GLY A 108 -1.65 0.41 -4.27
C GLY A 108 -2.45 0.54 -5.56
N ALA A 109 -2.56 1.75 -6.12
CA ALA A 109 -3.20 1.98 -7.41
C ALA A 109 -2.57 1.14 -8.56
N ALA A 110 -1.27 0.84 -8.47
CA ALA A 110 -0.59 -0.02 -9.45
C ALA A 110 -1.09 -1.46 -9.46
N LEU A 111 -1.77 -1.93 -8.40
CA LEU A 111 -2.36 -3.27 -8.34
C LEU A 111 -3.63 -3.40 -9.22
N ILE A 112 -4.28 -2.29 -9.57
CA ILE A 112 -5.55 -2.31 -10.33
C ILE A 112 -5.35 -2.91 -11.72
N ASP A 113 -4.29 -2.52 -12.40
CA ASP A 113 -4.01 -2.88 -13.81
C ASP A 113 -2.65 -3.55 -13.96
N CYS A 114 -2.22 -4.26 -12.91
CA CYS A 114 -0.97 -4.98 -12.94
C CYS A 114 -1.06 -6.18 -13.90
N THR A 115 0.07 -6.53 -14.50
CA THR A 115 0.17 -7.66 -15.44
C THR A 115 1.08 -8.75 -14.90
N CYS A 116 0.77 -9.98 -15.30
CA CYS A 116 1.63 -11.14 -15.17
C CYS A 116 2.07 -11.55 -16.59
N THR A 117 3.34 -11.93 -16.77
CA THR A 117 3.91 -12.47 -18.01
C THR A 117 3.78 -13.99 -18.06
N ASP A 118 3.89 -14.58 -19.25
CA ASP A 118 3.81 -16.04 -19.43
C ASP A 118 4.95 -16.81 -18.73
N LYS A 119 6.04 -16.11 -18.38
CA LYS A 119 7.21 -16.67 -17.69
C LYS A 119 7.12 -16.58 -16.17
N ASP A 120 5.98 -16.16 -15.64
CA ASP A 120 5.84 -15.86 -14.22
C ASP A 120 5.68 -17.09 -13.35
N ASP A 121 6.07 -16.90 -12.09
CA ASP A 121 5.74 -17.84 -11.03
C ASP A 121 4.22 -17.87 -10.81
N LYS A 122 3.72 -19.05 -10.42
CA LYS A 122 2.32 -19.27 -10.00
C LYS A 122 1.83 -18.24 -8.97
N LEU A 123 2.75 -17.61 -8.24
CA LEU A 123 2.50 -16.53 -7.28
C LEU A 123 1.91 -15.27 -7.92
N CYS A 124 2.40 -14.85 -9.10
CA CYS A 124 1.86 -13.65 -9.77
C CYS A 124 0.41 -13.89 -10.18
N GLN A 125 0.18 -15.04 -10.83
CA GLN A 125 -1.15 -15.44 -11.28
C GLN A 125 -2.11 -15.62 -10.10
N HIS A 126 -1.65 -16.22 -8.98
CA HIS A 126 -2.44 -16.32 -7.76
C HIS A 126 -2.85 -14.93 -7.23
N LEU A 127 -1.91 -13.99 -7.14
CA LEU A 127 -2.23 -12.62 -6.70
C LEU A 127 -3.25 -11.95 -7.63
N LYS A 128 -3.01 -11.98 -8.94
CA LYS A 128 -3.85 -11.28 -9.92
C LYS A 128 -5.22 -11.93 -10.08
N ASP A 129 -5.25 -13.20 -10.44
CA ASP A 129 -6.46 -13.88 -10.91
C ASP A 129 -7.28 -14.49 -9.78
N VAL A 130 -6.67 -14.75 -8.62
CA VAL A 130 -7.38 -15.30 -7.46
C VAL A 130 -7.68 -14.18 -6.46
N ILE A 131 -6.65 -13.53 -5.90
CA ILE A 131 -6.85 -12.58 -4.80
C ILE A 131 -7.51 -11.28 -5.29
N LEU A 132 -6.86 -10.58 -6.24
CA LEU A 132 -7.31 -9.25 -6.67
C LEU A 132 -8.61 -9.34 -7.47
N LYS A 133 -8.71 -10.26 -8.41
CA LYS A 133 -9.91 -10.43 -9.25
C LYS A 133 -11.16 -10.75 -8.43
N SER A 134 -11.07 -11.62 -7.42
CA SER A 134 -12.23 -11.99 -6.57
C SER A 134 -12.81 -10.77 -5.85
N CYS A 135 -11.97 -9.84 -5.42
CA CYS A 135 -12.41 -8.64 -4.71
C CYS A 135 -12.67 -7.41 -5.61
N MET A 136 -12.08 -7.33 -6.81
CA MET A 136 -12.27 -6.19 -7.72
C MET A 136 -13.54 -6.29 -8.58
N THR A 137 -14.04 -7.51 -8.86
CA THR A 137 -15.09 -7.75 -9.88
C THR A 137 -16.43 -7.05 -9.56
N ASN A 138 -16.65 -6.54 -8.34
CA ASN A 138 -17.87 -5.81 -7.94
C ASN A 138 -17.65 -4.38 -7.39
N SER A 139 -16.42 -3.85 -7.41
CA SER A 139 -16.15 -2.49 -6.86
C SER A 139 -16.51 -1.34 -7.81
N LYS A 140 -16.94 -1.61 -9.04
CA LYS A 140 -17.40 -0.55 -9.98
C LYS A 140 -18.79 0.02 -9.66
N THR A 141 -19.47 -0.45 -8.60
CA THR A 141 -20.86 -0.08 -8.28
C THR A 141 -21.04 0.55 -6.89
N LEU A 142 -20.05 1.26 -6.35
CA LEU A 142 -20.25 2.10 -5.16
C LEU A 142 -20.62 3.53 -5.58
N THR A 143 -21.87 3.71 -6.02
CA THR A 143 -22.56 4.99 -5.88
C THR A 143 -22.67 5.33 -4.39
N PRO A 144 -22.46 6.58 -3.97
CA PRO A 144 -22.65 6.98 -2.57
C PRO A 144 -24.09 6.69 -2.14
N PRO A 145 -24.35 6.33 -0.87
CA PRO A 145 -25.69 6.05 -0.40
C PRO A 145 -26.48 7.35 -0.47
N THR A 146 -27.32 7.48 -1.50
CA THR A 146 -28.32 8.53 -1.57
C THR A 146 -29.52 7.99 -0.81
N GLU A 147 -29.70 8.46 0.42
CA GLU A 147 -30.90 8.27 1.22
C GLU A 147 -32.11 8.81 0.46
N ASN A 148 -32.81 7.95 -0.28
CA ASN A 148 -34.11 8.27 -0.86
C ASN A 148 -35.19 7.47 -0.13
N ASN A 149 -35.45 7.83 1.12
CA ASN A 149 -36.75 7.54 1.73
C ASN A 149 -37.75 8.60 1.23
N SER A 150 -38.32 8.35 0.06
CA SER A 150 -39.56 9.00 -0.34
C SER A 150 -40.70 8.44 0.51
N ILE A 151 -41.33 9.26 1.34
CA ILE A 151 -42.74 9.20 1.73
C ILE A 151 -43.06 10.44 2.58
N PHE A 152 -44.16 11.10 2.21
CA PHE A 152 -44.99 12.03 2.99
C PHE A 152 -44.85 13.56 2.77
N LYS A 153 -45.65 14.02 1.81
CA LYS A 153 -46.63 15.12 1.89
C LYS A 153 -46.33 16.33 2.80
N ASN A 154 -46.12 17.47 2.11
CA ASN A 154 -46.44 18.86 2.44
C ASN A 154 -47.25 19.12 3.71
N THR A 155 -46.76 19.99 4.60
CA THR A 155 -47.48 21.18 5.09
C THR A 155 -46.48 22.17 5.69
N GLU A 156 -46.50 23.42 5.24
CA GLU A 156 -45.85 24.57 5.87
C GLU A 156 -46.30 24.72 7.33
N ILE A 157 -45.42 25.18 8.23
CA ILE A 157 -45.72 26.20 9.26
C ILE A 157 -44.39 26.77 9.80
N GLU A 158 -44.48 28.06 10.07
CA GLU A 158 -43.53 29.12 10.35
C GLU A 158 -42.83 29.05 11.74
N ARG A 159 -41.64 29.66 11.81
CA ARG A 159 -41.09 30.50 12.90
C ARG A 159 -40.92 29.91 14.32
N ASN A 160 -39.67 29.83 14.80
CA ASN A 160 -39.08 30.85 15.70
C ASN A 160 -37.68 30.44 16.25
N THR A 161 -36.81 31.44 16.28
CA THR A 161 -35.42 31.49 16.76
C THR A 161 -35.32 31.49 18.28
N ILE A 162 -34.39 30.74 18.89
CA ILE A 162 -33.80 31.04 20.22
C ILE A 162 -32.31 30.66 20.22
N MET A 163 -31.48 31.58 20.71
CA MET A 163 -30.03 31.50 20.89
C MET A 163 -29.62 30.92 22.25
N HIS A 164 -28.42 30.34 22.36
CA HIS A 164 -27.56 30.25 23.55
C HIS A 164 -26.16 29.83 23.08
N GLU A 165 -25.15 30.72 23.11
CA GLU A 165 -24.10 30.89 24.16
C GLU A 165 -23.23 29.62 24.34
N ASP A 166 -22.01 29.60 23.79
CA ASP A 166 -20.73 30.09 24.37
C ASP A 166 -20.16 29.15 25.46
N GLU A 167 -19.05 28.46 25.14
CA GLU A 167 -17.95 28.30 26.10
C GLU A 167 -16.62 27.90 25.41
N ASP A 168 -15.62 28.76 25.61
CA ASP A 168 -14.19 28.60 25.32
C ASP A 168 -13.57 27.34 25.95
N ARG A 169 -12.58 26.72 25.27
CA ARG A 169 -11.25 26.52 25.88
C ARG A 169 -10.17 25.97 24.93
N ASP A 170 -9.09 26.75 24.96
CA ASP A 170 -7.71 26.52 24.55
C ASP A 170 -7.10 25.16 24.95
N GLY A 171 -6.16 24.66 24.15
CA GLY A 171 -5.50 23.37 24.36
C GLY A 171 -4.42 23.01 23.32
N GLY A 172 -3.69 23.99 22.80
CA GLY A 172 -2.41 23.74 22.12
C GLY A 172 -1.31 23.43 23.15
N GLN A 173 -0.37 22.54 22.81
CA GLN A 173 0.85 22.18 23.57
C GLN A 173 0.78 21.01 24.59
N VAL A 174 0.55 19.75 24.17
CA VAL A 174 0.83 18.57 25.04
C VAL A 174 1.49 17.37 24.33
N ALA A 175 2.08 17.52 23.14
CA ALA A 175 2.72 16.38 22.44
C ALA A 175 4.26 16.31 22.58
N VAL A 176 4.93 17.36 23.06
CA VAL A 176 6.40 17.45 22.99
C VAL A 176 7.09 16.84 24.22
N THR A 177 6.48 16.90 25.41
CA THR A 177 7.12 16.42 26.66
C THR A 177 7.16 14.89 26.78
N SER A 178 6.19 14.18 26.18
CA SER A 178 6.14 12.72 26.23
C SER A 178 7.23 12.04 25.39
N GLN A 179 7.68 12.67 24.31
CA GLN A 179 8.70 12.07 23.44
C GLN A 179 10.11 12.15 24.06
N PHE A 180 10.41 13.21 24.81
CA PHE A 180 11.71 13.34 25.48
C PHE A 180 11.92 12.26 26.54
N LEU A 181 10.89 11.92 27.33
CA LEU A 181 10.99 10.87 28.36
C LEU A 181 11.32 9.50 27.76
N ILE A 182 10.68 9.14 26.64
CA ILE A 182 10.91 7.87 25.95
C ILE A 182 12.35 7.81 25.41
N ILE A 183 12.84 8.90 24.83
CA ILE A 183 14.21 8.98 24.31
C ILE A 183 15.23 8.87 25.45
N THR A 184 15.04 9.58 26.56
CA THR A 184 15.95 9.46 27.71
C THR A 184 15.97 8.05 28.29
N LEU A 185 14.81 7.38 28.38
CA LEU A 185 14.74 6.01 28.88
C LEU A 185 15.51 5.04 27.96
N LEU A 186 15.32 5.13 26.64
CA LEU A 186 16.06 4.32 25.66
C LEU A 186 17.57 4.57 25.72
N CYS A 187 18.00 5.83 25.84
CA CYS A 187 19.42 6.15 26.01
C CYS A 187 20.01 5.51 27.26
N THR A 188 19.33 5.59 28.41
CA THR A 188 19.82 4.97 29.65
C THR A 188 19.96 3.45 29.52
N LEU A 189 19.00 2.76 28.89
CA LEU A 189 19.07 1.31 28.67
C LEU A 189 20.24 0.91 27.77
N LEU A 190 20.54 1.71 26.73
CA LEU A 190 21.69 1.49 25.87
C LEU A 190 23.01 1.67 26.63
N PHE A 191 23.12 2.71 27.47
CA PHE A 191 24.30 2.91 28.32
C PHE A 191 24.48 1.78 29.33
N PHE A 192 23.41 1.33 30.00
CA PHE A 192 23.49 0.19 30.92
C PHE A 192 23.94 -1.08 30.20
N ARG A 193 23.39 -1.37 29.02
CA ARG A 193 23.76 -2.56 28.24
C ARG A 193 25.21 -2.51 27.76
N TRP A 194 25.70 -1.33 27.40
CA TRP A 194 27.09 -1.13 27.03
C TRP A 194 28.03 -1.27 28.23
N SER A 195 27.64 -0.75 29.39
CA SER A 195 28.39 -0.86 30.65
C SER A 195 28.54 -2.31 31.11
N ILE A 196 27.48 -3.11 31.01
CA ILE A 196 27.48 -4.54 31.37
C ILE A 196 28.35 -5.36 30.40
N SER A 197 28.54 -4.91 29.16
CA SER A 197 29.37 -5.61 28.18
C SER A 197 30.87 -5.30 28.32
N LEU A 198 31.24 -4.36 29.20
CA LEU A 198 32.61 -3.87 29.40
C LEU A 198 33.22 -4.32 30.74
N PHE A 199 32.50 -5.15 31.50
CA PHE A 199 32.92 -5.78 32.75
C PHE A 199 32.88 -7.30 32.59
#